data_AF-A0A8S4R1I7-F1
#
_entry.id   AF-A0A8S4R1I7-F1
#
_cell.length_a   1.000
_cell.length_b   1.000
_cell.length_c   1.000
_cell.angle_alpha   90.00
_cell.angle_beta   90.00
_cell.angle_gamma   90.00
#
_symmetry.space_group_name_H-M   'P 1'
#
loop_
_entity.id
_entity.type
_entity.pdbx_description
1 polymer ?
#
loop_
_entity_poly.entity_id
_entity_poly.type
_entity_poly.pdbx_seq_one_letter_code
_entity_poly.pdbx_strand_id
1 'polypeptide(L)'
;MVLRWIVLFVCVCAAVRGIPRHSVRKFPEGFLFGTATASYQIEGAWNADGKSENIWDRMTHTRPDHIKDSSNGDIADNSYYLYKRDVQMMRELGLDFY
;
A
#
# COMPACT_ATOMS: atom_id res chain seq x y z
N MET A 1 -39.34 8.49 -46.71
CA MET A 1 -39.18 7.72 -45.44
C MET A 1 -37.73 7.63 -44.97
N VAL A 2 -36.74 7.41 -45.86
CA VAL A 2 -35.30 7.25 -45.50
C VAL A 2 -34.65 8.48 -44.83
N LEU A 3 -35.00 9.70 -45.25
CA LEU A 3 -34.39 10.94 -44.73
C LEU A 3 -34.64 11.15 -43.22
N ARG A 4 -35.81 10.70 -42.73
CA ARG A 4 -36.20 10.82 -41.32
C ARG A 4 -35.38 9.91 -40.40
N TRP A 5 -34.92 8.77 -40.92
CA TRP A 5 -34.05 7.84 -40.19
C TRP A 5 -32.59 8.31 -40.17
N ILE A 6 -32.12 8.91 -41.26
CA ILE A 6 -30.76 9.52 -41.33
C ILE A 6 -30.65 10.67 -40.31
N VAL A 7 -31.65 11.56 -40.26
CA VAL A 7 -31.66 12.67 -39.30
C VAL A 7 -31.70 12.14 -37.86
N LEU A 8 -32.52 11.13 -37.58
CA LEU A 8 -32.58 10.52 -36.24
C LEU A 8 -31.23 9.88 -35.85
N PHE A 9 -30.58 9.20 -36.78
CA PHE A 9 -29.29 8.54 -36.54
C PHE A 9 -28.16 9.55 -36.30
N VAL A 10 -28.11 10.64 -37.09
CA VAL A 10 -27.16 11.75 -36.88
C VAL A 10 -27.40 12.45 -35.54
N CYS A 11 -28.66 12.65 -35.12
CA CYS A 11 -28.99 13.22 -33.81
C CYS A 11 -28.56 12.31 -32.65
N VAL A 12 -28.70 10.99 -32.77
CA VAL A 12 -28.27 10.03 -31.74
C VAL A 12 -26.74 9.98 -31.62
N CYS A 13 -26.01 10.01 -32.75
CA CYS A 13 -24.54 10.07 -32.72
C CYS A 13 -24.01 11.38 -32.11
N ALA A 14 -24.70 12.51 -32.34
CA ALA A 14 -24.32 13.81 -31.76
C ALA A 14 -24.62 13.93 -30.25
N ALA A 15 -25.48 13.08 -29.70
CA ALA A 15 -25.90 13.11 -28.29
C ALA A 15 -24.94 12.36 -27.34
N VAL A 16 -24.00 11.57 -27.86
CA VAL A 16 -22.94 10.95 -27.04
C VAL A 16 -21.84 11.99 -26.77
N ARG A 17 -22.18 13.06 -26.04
CA ARG A 17 -21.18 13.94 -25.45
C ARG A 17 -20.52 13.17 -24.31
N GLY A 18 -19.23 12.91 -24.45
CA GLY A 18 -18.44 12.19 -23.44
C GLY A 18 -18.65 12.80 -22.05
N ILE A 19 -18.91 11.94 -21.06
CA ILE A 19 -18.99 12.34 -19.66
C ILE A 19 -17.72 13.12 -19.34
N PRO A 20 -17.80 14.38 -18.85
CA PRO A 20 -16.61 15.12 -18.48
C PRO A 20 -15.88 14.31 -17.40
N ARG A 21 -14.68 13.80 -17.74
CA ARG A 21 -13.80 13.25 -16.72
C ARG A 21 -13.57 14.37 -15.71
N HIS A 22 -13.79 14.07 -14.42
CA HIS A 22 -13.36 14.97 -13.36
C HIS A 22 -11.91 15.38 -13.61
N SER A 23 -11.62 16.68 -13.47
CA SER A 23 -10.24 17.16 -13.52
C SER A 23 -9.41 16.39 -12.50
N VAL A 24 -8.21 15.97 -12.89
CA VAL A 24 -7.28 15.28 -12.00
C VAL A 24 -7.01 16.21 -10.82
N ARG A 25 -7.44 15.80 -9.61
CA ARG A 25 -7.15 16.53 -8.38
C ARG A 25 -5.65 16.44 -8.12
N LYS A 26 -5.04 17.56 -7.74
CA LYS A 26 -3.63 17.65 -7.37
C LYS A 26 -3.52 17.99 -5.89
N PHE A 27 -2.50 17.47 -5.23
CA PHE A 27 -2.12 17.92 -3.91
C PHE A 27 -1.45 19.31 -3.99
N PRO A 28 -1.47 20.10 -2.91
CA PRO A 28 -0.72 21.36 -2.84
C PRO A 28 0.77 21.13 -3.09
N GLU A 29 1.46 22.17 -3.55
CA GLU A 29 2.91 22.16 -3.63
C GLU A 29 3.53 21.91 -2.25
N GLY A 30 4.55 21.05 -2.19
CA GLY A 30 5.20 20.66 -0.94
C GLY A 30 4.40 19.65 -0.10
N PHE A 31 3.30 19.08 -0.62
CA PHE A 31 2.68 17.92 0.01
C PHE A 31 3.61 16.71 -0.10
N LEU A 32 3.73 15.96 0.99
CA LEU A 32 4.69 14.87 1.15
C LEU A 32 3.96 13.54 1.27
N PHE A 33 4.41 12.52 0.54
CA PHE A 33 3.92 11.16 0.66
C PHE A 33 4.90 10.31 1.44
N GLY A 34 4.38 9.50 2.35
CA GLY A 34 5.21 8.56 3.10
C GLY A 34 4.52 7.23 3.33
N THR A 35 5.29 6.30 3.86
CA THR A 35 4.82 5.03 4.40
C THR A 35 5.32 4.91 5.83
N ALA A 36 4.85 3.92 6.59
CA ALA A 36 5.29 3.70 7.96
C ALA A 36 5.20 2.21 8.31
N THR A 37 6.03 1.79 9.25
CA THR A 37 6.09 0.42 9.79
C THR A 37 6.28 0.45 11.29
N ALA A 38 6.17 -0.70 11.96
CA ALA A 38 6.56 -0.86 13.36
C ALA A 38 7.50 -2.06 13.52
N SER A 39 8.48 -1.94 14.41
CA SER A 39 9.60 -2.90 14.55
C SER A 39 9.17 -4.37 14.55
N TYR A 40 8.28 -4.78 15.47
CA TYR A 40 7.86 -6.18 15.58
C TYR A 40 7.16 -6.72 14.32
N GLN A 41 6.54 -5.84 13.52
CA GLN A 41 5.82 -6.25 12.32
C GLN A 41 6.73 -6.53 11.13
N ILE A 42 7.94 -5.97 11.09
CA ILE A 42 8.81 -6.05 9.90
C ILE A 42 10.25 -6.50 10.18
N GLU A 43 10.82 -6.22 11.36
CA GLU A 43 12.25 -6.41 11.60
C GLU A 43 12.66 -7.88 11.60
N GLY A 44 11.93 -8.73 12.31
CA GLY A 44 12.37 -10.09 12.59
C GLY A 44 13.57 -10.12 13.53
N ALA A 45 14.45 -11.10 13.35
CA ALA A 45 15.69 -11.27 14.10
C ALA A 45 15.46 -11.17 15.62
N TRP A 46 14.37 -11.76 16.11
CA TRP A 46 13.80 -11.47 17.43
C TRP A 46 14.75 -11.69 18.62
N ASN A 47 15.78 -12.51 18.45
CA ASN A 47 16.80 -12.83 19.47
C ASN A 47 18.25 -12.59 18.98
N ALA A 48 18.43 -11.86 17.89
CA ALA A 48 19.76 -11.58 17.34
C ALA A 48 20.49 -10.49 18.13
N ASP A 49 21.83 -10.53 18.10
CA ASP A 49 22.72 -9.43 18.48
C ASP A 49 22.44 -8.77 19.86
N GLY A 50 21.92 -9.56 20.80
CA GLY A 50 21.62 -9.11 22.17
C GLY A 50 20.25 -8.45 22.35
N LYS A 51 19.36 -8.50 21.34
CA LYS A 51 17.96 -8.08 21.50
C LYS A 51 17.30 -8.88 22.62
N SER A 52 16.64 -8.17 23.53
CA SER A 52 15.82 -8.78 24.59
C SER A 52 14.41 -9.11 24.10
N GLU A 53 13.78 -10.08 24.77
CA GLU A 53 12.37 -10.43 24.58
C GLU A 53 11.47 -9.22 24.90
N ASN A 54 10.51 -8.94 24.01
CA ASN A 54 9.44 -7.96 24.23
C ASN A 54 8.10 -8.66 24.53
N ILE A 55 7.05 -7.86 24.81
CA ILE A 55 5.74 -8.42 25.18
C ILE A 55 5.05 -9.22 24.06
N TRP A 56 5.30 -8.88 22.78
CA TRP A 56 4.76 -9.59 21.63
C TRP A 56 5.51 -10.90 21.35
N ASP A 57 6.84 -10.91 21.48
CA ASP A 57 7.65 -12.14 21.46
C ASP A 57 7.05 -13.15 22.45
N ARG A 58 6.93 -12.75 23.72
CA ARG A 58 6.39 -13.61 24.77
C ARG A 58 4.95 -14.06 24.50
N MET A 59 4.08 -13.15 24.07
CA MET A 59 2.66 -13.48 23.86
C MET A 59 2.50 -14.49 22.72
N THR A 60 3.17 -14.28 21.59
CA THR A 60 3.05 -15.16 20.42
C THR A 60 3.73 -16.52 20.65
N HIS A 61 4.82 -16.59 21.42
CA HIS A 61 5.46 -17.86 21.79
C HIS A 61 4.68 -18.65 22.85
N THR A 62 4.01 -17.97 23.78
CA THR A 62 3.26 -18.64 24.88
C THR A 62 1.80 -18.91 24.55
N ARG A 63 1.20 -18.13 23.64
CA ARG A 63 -0.21 -18.20 23.25
C ARG A 63 -0.37 -18.02 21.73
N PRO A 64 0.13 -18.98 20.92
CA PRO A 64 0.04 -18.90 19.47
C PRO A 64 -1.40 -18.92 18.94
N ASP A 65 -2.36 -19.40 19.72
CA ASP A 65 -3.80 -19.39 19.40
C ASP A 65 -4.42 -17.98 19.39
N HIS A 66 -3.73 -16.98 19.96
CA HIS A 66 -4.15 -15.57 19.87
C HIS A 66 -3.86 -14.95 18.50
N ILE A 67 -2.98 -15.56 17.71
CA ILE A 67 -2.74 -15.18 16.32
C ILE A 67 -3.58 -16.10 15.43
N LYS A 68 -4.34 -15.51 14.50
CA LYS A 68 -5.32 -16.23 13.68
C LYS A 68 -4.74 -17.45 12.94
N ASP A 69 -3.48 -17.36 12.51
CA ASP A 69 -2.75 -18.41 11.79
C ASP A 69 -1.60 -19.00 12.62
N SER A 70 -1.52 -18.65 13.91
CA SER A 70 -0.45 -19.07 14.83
C SER A 70 0.97 -18.70 14.40
N SER A 71 1.12 -17.68 13.54
CA SER A 71 2.42 -17.08 13.20
C SER A 71 2.95 -16.18 14.33
N ASN A 72 4.20 -15.75 14.20
CA ASN A 72 4.88 -14.81 15.10
C ASN A 72 5.79 -13.85 14.32
N GLY A 73 6.41 -12.90 15.03
CA GLY A 73 7.34 -11.92 14.46
C GLY A 73 8.81 -12.35 14.45
N ASP A 74 9.13 -13.65 14.55
CA ASP A 74 10.52 -14.11 14.68
C ASP A 74 11.38 -13.73 13.48
N ILE A 75 10.78 -13.80 12.29
CA ILE A 75 11.38 -13.44 10.99
C ILE A 75 10.68 -12.22 10.38
N ALA A 76 9.34 -12.16 10.43
CA ALA A 76 8.54 -11.10 9.82
C ALA A 76 8.94 -10.87 8.33
N ASP A 77 9.07 -9.61 7.89
CA ASP A 77 9.59 -9.25 6.56
C ASP A 77 11.13 -9.22 6.51
N ASN A 78 11.79 -9.58 7.61
CA ASN A 78 13.23 -9.69 7.76
C ASN A 78 14.01 -8.39 7.52
N SER A 79 13.37 -7.25 7.79
CA SER A 79 13.95 -5.92 7.61
C SER A 79 15.19 -5.69 8.46
N TYR A 80 15.41 -6.43 9.54
CA TYR A 80 16.67 -6.36 10.31
C TYR A 80 17.90 -6.58 9.41
N TYR A 81 17.84 -7.58 8.52
CA TYR A 81 18.90 -7.84 7.56
C TYR A 81 18.67 -7.15 6.21
N LEU A 82 17.43 -6.83 5.87
CA LEU A 82 17.02 -6.34 4.54
C LEU A 82 16.63 -4.85 4.51
N TYR A 83 16.89 -4.05 5.55
CA TYR A 83 16.52 -2.63 5.61
C TYR A 83 17.01 -1.81 4.40
N LYS A 84 18.14 -2.20 3.79
CA LYS A 84 18.65 -1.56 2.56
C LYS A 84 17.69 -1.76 1.38
N ARG A 85 17.04 -2.92 1.29
CA ARG A 85 16.01 -3.19 0.29
C ARG A 85 14.77 -2.35 0.56
N ASP A 86 14.37 -2.17 1.81
CA ASP A 86 13.24 -1.30 2.17
C ASP A 86 13.49 0.14 1.73
N VAL A 87 14.67 0.69 2.03
CA VAL A 87 15.08 2.02 1.58
C VAL A 87 15.11 2.13 0.05
N GLN A 88 15.55 1.08 -0.63
CA GLN A 88 15.52 1.05 -2.10
C GLN A 88 14.08 1.08 -2.63
N MET A 89 13.15 0.33 -2.03
CA MET A 89 11.74 0.34 -2.43
C MET A 89 11.10 1.71 -2.25
N MET A 90 11.38 2.40 -1.15
CA MET A 90 10.86 3.75 -0.92
C MET A 90 11.29 4.74 -2.00
N ARG A 91 12.55 4.63 -2.43
CA ARG A 91 13.07 5.42 -3.54
C ARG A 91 12.40 5.07 -4.86
N GLU A 92 12.21 3.77 -5.14
CA GLU A 92 11.53 3.29 -6.34
C GLU A 92 10.06 3.75 -6.41
N LEU A 93 9.39 3.86 -5.26
CA LEU A 93 8.01 4.35 -5.13
C LEU A 93 7.91 5.89 -5.17
N GLY A 94 9.03 6.60 -5.03
CA GLY A 94 9.05 8.07 -5.01
C GLY A 94 8.44 8.67 -3.75
N LEU A 95 8.64 8.02 -2.60
CA LEU A 95 8.18 8.52 -1.30
C LEU A 95 9.14 9.58 -0.74
N ASP A 96 8.57 10.52 -0.01
CA ASP A 96 9.27 11.59 0.69
C ASP A 96 9.63 11.22 2.14
N PHE A 97 8.82 10.37 2.80
CA PHE A 97 8.96 9.99 4.21
C PHE A 97 8.77 8.49 4.48
N TYR A 98 9.38 8.03 5.58
CA TYR A 98 9.26 6.70 6.16
C TYR A 98 9.07 6.77 7.68
#